data_AF-A0A351UPK0-F1
#
_entry.id   AF-A0A351UPK0-F1
#
_cell.length_a   1.000
_cell.length_b   1.000
_cell.length_c   1.000
_cell.angle_alpha   90.00
_cell.angle_beta   90.00
_cell.angle_gamma   90.00
#
_symmetry.space_group_name_H-M   'P 1'
#
loop_
_entity.id
_entity.type
_entity.pdbx_description
1 polymer ?
#
loop_
_entity_poly.entity_id
_entity_poly.type
_entity_poly.pdbx_seq_one_letter_code
_entity_poly.pdbx_strand_id
1 'polypeptide(L)'
;MVLYALFSMAGLYAAVLASRKLALGTGKRDIPAVISALAGAMLGSQVPLWLSSGFGARGKSYLGALLGGFLAINLYKFLFKRTRESFGDNFAVGLPLGAGFGKIGCFFNGCCGGRGLFGLERFPTQLAESAFNFAMAYILYRLFKEGRGRNILFPVYALSYLIMRFFIEFLRTEPRVAAGLTAYQLLALVFIPVFCLVIRSRTNVPVHASV
;
A
#
# COMPACT_ATOMS: atom_id res chain seq x y z
N MET A 1 -22.08 -3.07 -7.43
CA MET A 1 -21.46 -4.21 -6.72
C MET A 1 -20.75 -5.19 -7.66
N VAL A 2 -21.40 -5.74 -8.70
CA VAL A 2 -20.77 -6.70 -9.64
C VAL A 2 -19.54 -6.10 -10.34
N LEU A 3 -19.62 -4.86 -10.84
CA LEU A 3 -18.48 -4.20 -11.49
C LEU A 3 -17.26 -4.08 -10.57
N TYR A 4 -17.46 -3.72 -9.30
CA TYR A 4 -16.39 -3.60 -8.33
C TYR A 4 -15.73 -4.94 -8.01
N ALA A 5 -16.52 -6.02 -7.91
CA ALA A 5 -15.98 -7.37 -7.75
C ALA A 5 -15.13 -7.76 -8.97
N LEU A 6 -15.61 -7.49 -10.19
CA LEU A 6 -14.87 -7.76 -11.43
C LEU A 6 -13.55 -6.99 -11.50
N PHE A 7 -13.54 -5.69 -11.22
CA PHE A 7 -12.30 -4.89 -11.22
C PHE A 7 -11.35 -5.28 -10.09
N SER A 8 -11.86 -5.66 -8.91
CA SER A 8 -11.03 -6.15 -7.82
C SER A 8 -10.39 -7.51 -8.14
N MET A 9 -11.15 -8.41 -8.78
CA MET A 9 -10.64 -9.70 -9.26
C MET A 9 -9.65 -9.53 -10.41
N ALA A 10 -9.91 -8.62 -11.35
CA ALA A 10 -8.97 -8.27 -12.41
C ALA A 10 -7.68 -7.67 -11.85
N GLY A 11 -7.77 -6.80 -10.84
CA GLY A 11 -6.63 -6.23 -10.14
C GLY A 11 -5.81 -7.29 -9.39
N LEU A 12 -6.47 -8.21 -8.68
CA LEU A 12 -5.82 -9.33 -8.02
C LEU A 12 -5.14 -10.26 -9.03
N TYR A 13 -5.81 -10.57 -10.14
CA TYR A 13 -5.27 -11.39 -11.21
C TYR A 13 -4.04 -10.74 -11.86
N ALA A 14 -4.11 -9.44 -12.16
CA ALA A 14 -3.00 -8.67 -12.69
C ALA A 14 -1.81 -8.63 -11.72
N ALA A 15 -2.07 -8.45 -10.42
CA ALA A 15 -1.03 -8.48 -9.40
C ALA A 15 -0.36 -9.87 -9.32
N VAL A 16 -1.14 -10.96 -9.35
CA VAL A 16 -0.61 -12.34 -9.34
C VAL A 16 0.20 -12.63 -10.60
N LEU A 17 -0.29 -12.22 -11.78
CA LEU A 17 0.44 -12.38 -13.04
C LEU A 17 1.74 -11.60 -13.06
N ALA A 18 1.73 -10.35 -12.57
CA ALA A 18 2.92 -9.52 -12.46
C ALA A 18 3.94 -10.21 -11.54
N SER A 19 3.53 -10.64 -10.34
CA SER A 19 4.39 -11.36 -9.40
C SER A 19 4.96 -12.66 -9.98
N ARG A 20 4.18 -13.41 -10.79
CA ARG A 20 4.66 -14.62 -11.48
C ARG A 20 5.66 -14.31 -12.59
N LYS A 21 5.36 -13.34 -13.47
CA LYS A 21 6.21 -12.97 -14.61
C LYS A 21 7.52 -12.32 -14.19
N LEU A 22 7.49 -11.54 -13.12
CA LEU A 22 8.66 -10.82 -12.64
C LEU A 22 9.63 -11.71 -11.88
N ALA A 23 9.33 -13.00 -11.66
CA ALA A 23 10.13 -13.87 -10.80
C ALA A 23 10.52 -13.18 -9.48
N LEU A 24 9.62 -12.33 -8.97
CA LEU A 24 9.68 -11.61 -7.69
C LEU A 24 9.49 -12.64 -6.55
N GLY A 25 10.15 -13.79 -6.63
CA GLY A 25 9.73 -15.02 -5.97
C GLY A 25 10.55 -16.26 -6.32
N THR A 26 11.84 -16.11 -6.63
CA THR A 26 12.82 -17.22 -6.67
C THR A 26 13.66 -17.29 -5.38
N GLY A 27 13.03 -17.02 -4.23
CA GLY A 27 13.50 -17.43 -2.91
C GLY A 27 12.36 -18.17 -2.21
N LYS A 28 12.67 -19.20 -1.42
CA LYS A 28 11.71 -20.11 -0.74
C LYS A 28 10.36 -19.42 -0.45
N ARG A 29 9.26 -19.98 -0.97
CA ARG A 29 7.91 -19.48 -0.68
C ARG A 29 7.63 -19.70 0.80
N ASP A 30 7.94 -18.71 1.63
CA ASP A 30 7.59 -18.70 3.04
C ASP A 30 6.10 -18.38 3.16
N ILE A 31 5.27 -19.40 2.90
CA ILE A 31 3.81 -19.37 3.04
C ILE A 31 3.39 -18.74 4.38
N PRO A 32 4.03 -19.01 5.52
CA PRO A 32 3.67 -18.37 6.79
C PRO A 32 3.91 -16.85 6.81
N ALA A 33 4.95 -16.35 6.11
CA ALA A 33 5.21 -14.91 5.99
C ALA A 33 4.12 -14.22 5.14
N VAL A 34 3.64 -14.89 4.09
CA VAL A 34 2.54 -14.39 3.26
C VAL A 34 1.23 -14.39 4.03
N ILE A 35 0.92 -15.48 4.74
CA ILE A 35 -0.31 -15.59 5.55
C ILE A 35 -0.32 -14.52 6.65
N SER A 36 0.79 -14.34 7.38
CA SER A 36 0.88 -13.31 8.43
C SER A 36 0.74 -11.90 7.87
N ALA A 37 1.33 -11.61 6.71
CA ALA A 37 1.16 -10.31 6.04
C ALA A 37 -0.29 -10.07 5.60
N LEU A 38 -0.97 -11.07 5.03
CA LEU A 38 -2.38 -10.96 4.63
C LEU A 38 -3.29 -10.79 5.85
N ALA A 39 -3.08 -11.57 6.91
CA ALA A 39 -3.83 -11.44 8.16
C ALA A 39 -3.64 -10.04 8.78
N GLY A 40 -2.40 -9.57 8.85
CA GLY A 40 -2.07 -8.22 9.31
C GLY A 40 -2.70 -7.12 8.46
N ALA A 41 -2.72 -7.29 7.14
CA ALA A 41 -3.36 -6.35 6.23
C ALA A 41 -4.89 -6.31 6.44
N MET A 42 -5.53 -7.46 6.65
CA MET A 42 -6.97 -7.50 6.91
C MET A 42 -7.34 -6.80 8.22
N LEU A 43 -6.62 -7.10 9.30
CA LEU A 43 -6.83 -6.46 10.60
C LEU A 43 -6.50 -4.97 10.56
N GLY A 44 -5.34 -4.61 9.99
CA GLY A 44 -4.89 -3.24 9.85
C GLY A 44 -5.82 -2.38 8.99
N SER A 45 -6.51 -2.96 8.01
CA SER A 45 -7.44 -2.23 7.14
C SER A 45 -8.61 -1.58 7.88
N GLN A 46 -8.94 -2.06 9.09
CA GLN A 46 -10.03 -1.55 9.92
C GLN A 46 -9.58 -0.44 10.87
N VAL A 47 -8.30 -0.43 11.27
CA VAL A 47 -7.76 0.48 12.30
C VAL A 47 -7.99 1.96 12.00
N PRO A 48 -7.71 2.48 10.78
CA PRO A 48 -7.95 3.90 10.50
C PRO A 48 -9.42 4.28 10.56
N LEU A 49 -10.33 3.35 10.25
CA LEU A 49 -11.76 3.60 10.32
C LEU A 49 -12.26 3.62 11.77
N TRP A 50 -11.79 2.68 12.59
CA TRP A 50 -12.14 2.70 14.02
C TRP A 50 -11.64 3.95 14.72
N LEU A 51 -10.45 4.42 14.33
CA LEU A 51 -9.91 5.68 14.84
C LEU A 51 -10.73 6.89 14.37
N SER A 52 -11.26 6.86 13.14
CA SER A 52 -11.98 7.99 12.55
C SER A 52 -13.47 8.07 12.92
N SER A 53 -14.15 6.94 12.98
CA SER A 53 -15.62 6.86 13.06
C SER A 53 -16.12 5.99 14.21
N GLY A 54 -15.22 5.57 15.11
CA GLY A 54 -15.54 4.72 16.26
C GLY A 54 -15.52 3.22 15.96
N PHE A 55 -15.47 2.43 17.04
CA PHE A 55 -15.48 0.96 16.97
C PHE A 55 -16.78 0.47 16.30
N GLY A 56 -16.66 -0.39 15.28
CA GLY A 56 -17.79 -0.94 14.54
C GLY A 56 -18.08 -0.28 13.18
N ALA A 57 -17.37 0.79 12.83
CA ALA A 57 -17.45 1.39 11.49
C ALA A 57 -17.11 0.35 10.40
N ARG A 58 -17.99 0.22 9.40
CA ARG A 58 -17.84 -0.72 8.29
C ARG A 58 -17.20 -0.06 7.08
N GLY A 59 -16.02 -0.54 6.71
CA GLY A 59 -15.30 -0.17 5.50
C GLY A 59 -13.88 -0.75 5.54
N LYS A 60 -13.09 -0.48 4.50
CA LYS A 60 -11.69 -0.93 4.44
C LYS A 60 -10.79 0.19 3.97
N SER A 61 -9.72 0.43 4.70
CA SER A 61 -8.67 1.39 4.34
C SER A 61 -7.50 0.68 3.68
N TYR A 62 -7.13 1.12 2.47
CA TYR A 62 -5.93 0.63 1.80
C TYR A 62 -4.66 1.00 2.58
N LEU A 63 -4.59 2.22 3.13
CA LEU A 63 -3.47 2.65 3.97
C LEU A 63 -3.31 1.74 5.20
N GLY A 64 -4.43 1.44 5.88
CA GLY A 64 -4.42 0.54 7.03
C GLY A 64 -3.97 -0.87 6.67
N ALA A 65 -4.39 -1.38 5.49
CA ALA A 65 -3.94 -2.68 5.00
C ALA A 65 -2.43 -2.71 4.71
N LEU A 66 -1.91 -1.66 4.06
CA LEU A 66 -0.48 -1.55 3.74
C LEU A 66 0.38 -1.52 5.01
N LEU A 67 0.01 -0.69 5.99
CA LEU A 67 0.73 -0.57 7.26
C LEU A 67 0.58 -1.82 8.13
N GLY A 68 -0.63 -2.39 8.21
CA GLY A 68 -0.90 -3.62 8.96
C GLY A 68 -0.13 -4.83 8.44
N GLY A 69 -0.06 -4.98 7.12
CA GLY A 69 0.76 -6.02 6.49
C GLY A 69 2.26 -5.83 6.77
N PHE A 70 2.75 -4.59 6.71
CA PHE A 70 4.14 -4.26 7.04
C PHE A 70 4.48 -4.57 8.51
N LEU A 71 3.62 -4.19 9.46
CA LEU A 71 3.84 -4.50 10.87
C LEU A 71 3.80 -6.00 11.14
N ALA A 72 2.82 -6.71 10.59
CA ALA A 72 2.69 -8.15 10.80
C ALA A 72 3.87 -8.95 10.24
N ILE A 73 4.38 -8.59 9.06
CA ILE A 73 5.54 -9.28 8.50
C ILE A 73 6.83 -8.98 9.29
N ASN A 74 6.98 -7.77 9.82
CA ASN A 74 8.12 -7.45 10.69
C ASN A 74 8.01 -8.15 12.05
N LEU A 75 6.80 -8.26 12.60
CA LEU A 75 6.55 -9.05 13.81
C LEU A 75 6.87 -10.53 13.57
N TYR A 76 6.45 -11.10 12.44
CA TYR A 76 6.81 -12.46 12.05
C TYR A 76 8.34 -12.64 11.99
N LYS A 77 9.06 -11.73 11.31
CA LYS A 77 10.52 -11.78 11.27
C LYS A 77 11.17 -11.68 12.65
N PHE A 78 10.61 -10.85 13.53
CA PHE A 78 11.09 -10.69 14.89
C PHE A 78 10.91 -11.98 15.70
N LEU A 79 9.72 -12.59 15.65
CA LEU A 79 9.40 -13.83 16.36
C LEU A 79 10.23 -15.02 15.88
N PHE A 80 10.46 -15.13 14.56
CA PHE A 80 11.20 -16.23 13.95
C PHE A 80 12.68 -15.91 13.68
N LYS A 81 13.20 -14.78 14.20
CA LYS A 81 14.60 -14.32 14.06
C LYS A 81 15.11 -14.22 12.60
N ARG A 82 14.22 -13.91 11.64
CA ARG A 82 14.52 -13.77 10.20
C ARG A 82 14.66 -12.30 9.76
N THR A 83 15.55 -11.54 10.40
CA THR A 83 15.63 -10.08 10.22
C THR A 83 16.23 -9.62 8.88
N ARG A 84 17.00 -10.47 8.19
CA ARG A 84 17.72 -10.12 6.95
C ARG A 84 16.93 -10.32 5.64
N GLU A 85 15.77 -10.98 5.67
CA GLU A 85 15.02 -11.29 4.46
C GLU A 85 14.10 -10.14 4.04
N SER A 86 14.14 -9.71 2.77
CA SER A 86 13.22 -8.70 2.22
C SER A 86 12.03 -9.35 1.52
N PHE A 87 11.04 -9.76 2.29
CA PHE A 87 9.77 -10.27 1.75
C PHE A 87 8.90 -9.21 1.04
N GLY A 88 9.10 -7.92 1.34
CA GLY A 88 8.21 -6.86 0.86
C GLY A 88 8.33 -6.58 -0.64
N ASP A 89 9.52 -6.73 -1.22
CA ASP A 89 9.75 -6.33 -2.61
C ASP A 89 8.99 -7.20 -3.60
N ASN A 90 8.74 -8.46 -3.24
CA ASN A 90 7.96 -9.42 -4.02
C ASN A 90 6.55 -8.92 -4.32
N PHE A 91 6.02 -8.06 -3.44
CA PHE A 91 4.69 -7.48 -3.55
C PHE A 91 4.73 -6.01 -4.01
N ALA A 92 5.91 -5.40 -4.15
CA ALA A 92 6.04 -3.96 -4.42
C ALA A 92 5.41 -3.53 -5.75
N VAL A 93 5.42 -4.38 -6.78
CA VAL A 93 4.77 -4.09 -8.08
C VAL A 93 3.29 -4.50 -8.08
N GLY A 94 2.96 -5.63 -7.44
CA GLY A 94 1.60 -6.16 -7.41
C GLY A 94 0.64 -5.30 -6.58
N LEU A 95 1.10 -4.76 -5.45
CA LEU A 95 0.32 -3.91 -4.55
C LEU A 95 -0.26 -2.65 -5.22
N PRO A 96 0.55 -1.81 -5.90
CA PRO A 96 0.03 -0.65 -6.62
C PRO A 96 -0.88 -1.03 -7.79
N LEU A 97 -0.56 -2.10 -8.54
CA LEU A 97 -1.46 -2.56 -9.61
C LEU A 97 -2.85 -2.91 -9.08
N GLY A 98 -2.91 -3.73 -8.02
CA GLY A 98 -4.17 -4.09 -7.37
C GLY A 98 -4.91 -2.87 -6.81
N ALA A 99 -4.18 -1.94 -6.19
CA ALA A 99 -4.76 -0.69 -5.68
C ALA A 99 -5.35 0.19 -6.79
N GLY A 100 -4.65 0.33 -7.91
CA GLY A 100 -5.07 1.12 -9.06
C GLY A 100 -6.39 0.63 -9.65
N PHE A 101 -6.50 -0.69 -9.88
CA PHE A 101 -7.74 -1.31 -10.36
C PHE A 101 -8.86 -1.24 -9.33
N GLY A 102 -8.56 -1.45 -8.04
CA GLY A 102 -9.56 -1.32 -6.97
C GLY A 102 -10.18 0.08 -6.92
N LYS A 103 -9.37 1.12 -7.14
CA LYS A 103 -9.82 2.52 -7.16
C LYS A 103 -10.66 2.87 -8.40
N ILE A 104 -10.38 2.27 -9.56
CA ILE A 104 -11.27 2.32 -10.74
C ILE A 104 -12.62 1.68 -10.41
N GLY A 105 -12.62 0.52 -9.76
CA GLY A 105 -13.85 -0.12 -9.29
C GLY A 105 -14.67 0.75 -8.34
N CYS A 106 -14.00 1.50 -7.44
CA CYS A 106 -14.67 2.46 -6.57
C CYS A 106 -15.26 3.66 -7.33
N PHE A 107 -14.57 4.14 -8.36
CA PHE A 107 -15.05 5.24 -9.21
C PHE A 107 -16.37 4.87 -9.90
N PHE A 108 -16.46 3.70 -10.53
CA PHE A 108 -17.70 3.23 -11.17
C PHE A 108 -18.85 2.96 -10.19
N ASN A 109 -18.56 2.66 -8.93
CA ASN A 109 -19.58 2.56 -7.88
C ASN A 109 -20.01 3.92 -7.32
N GLY A 110 -19.36 5.04 -7.70
CA GLY A 110 -19.66 6.37 -7.19
C GLY A 110 -19.32 6.59 -5.71
N CYS A 111 -18.57 5.69 -5.05
CA CYS A 111 -18.19 5.86 -3.65
C CYS A 111 -16.93 6.70 -3.50
N CYS A 112 -16.87 7.45 -2.40
CA CYS A 112 -15.62 7.91 -1.82
C CYS A 112 -14.90 9.02 -2.64
N GLY A 113 -15.68 9.88 -3.28
CA GLY A 113 -15.21 11.08 -3.98
C GLY A 113 -14.77 12.18 -3.01
N GLY A 114 -13.92 13.09 -3.50
CA GLY A 114 -13.49 14.26 -2.74
C GLY A 114 -14.56 15.35 -2.70
N ARG A 115 -14.24 16.45 -2.01
CA ARG A 115 -15.04 17.69 -2.04
C ARG A 115 -15.17 18.18 -3.49
N GLY A 116 -16.29 18.84 -3.78
CA GLY A 116 -16.45 19.56 -5.04
C GLY A 116 -15.40 20.66 -5.17
N LEU A 117 -14.73 20.72 -6.31
CA LEU A 117 -13.70 21.71 -6.63
C LEU A 117 -13.82 22.05 -8.12
N PHE A 118 -13.55 23.30 -8.49
CA PHE A 118 -13.64 23.78 -9.89
C PHE A 118 -15.01 23.56 -10.55
N GLY A 119 -16.11 23.84 -9.83
CA GLY A 119 -17.48 23.73 -10.38
C GLY A 119 -18.01 22.30 -10.52
N LEU A 120 -17.22 21.29 -10.16
CA LEU A 120 -17.68 19.90 -10.05
C LEU A 120 -18.21 19.63 -8.65
N GLU A 121 -19.33 18.90 -8.54
CA GLU A 121 -19.91 18.51 -7.24
C GLU A 121 -18.95 17.63 -6.39
N ARG A 122 -18.10 16.84 -7.05
CA ARG A 122 -17.10 15.97 -6.40
C ARG A 122 -15.84 15.84 -7.25
N PHE A 123 -14.68 16.16 -6.68
CA PHE A 123 -13.40 15.90 -7.34
C PHE A 123 -13.11 14.38 -7.38
N PRO A 124 -12.77 13.79 -8.56
CA PRO A 124 -12.57 12.35 -8.71
C PRO A 124 -11.20 11.92 -8.17
N THR A 125 -11.01 12.04 -6.85
CA THR A 125 -9.82 11.60 -6.12
C THR A 125 -9.44 10.15 -6.43
N GLN A 126 -10.42 9.30 -6.73
CA GLN A 126 -10.24 7.90 -7.07
C GLN A 126 -9.43 7.71 -8.36
N LEU A 127 -9.67 8.53 -9.39
CA LEU A 127 -8.91 8.47 -10.64
C LEU A 127 -7.48 8.99 -10.44
N ALA A 128 -7.30 10.03 -9.63
CA ALA A 128 -5.97 10.51 -9.25
C ALA A 128 -5.19 9.43 -8.48
N GLU A 129 -5.82 8.75 -7.51
CA GLU A 129 -5.23 7.62 -6.80
C GLU A 129 -4.90 6.45 -7.74
N SER A 130 -5.79 6.12 -8.69
CA SER A 130 -5.53 5.08 -9.68
C SER A 130 -4.34 5.42 -10.57
N ALA A 131 -4.29 6.64 -11.11
CA ALA A 131 -3.20 7.10 -11.96
C ALA A 131 -1.85 7.05 -11.22
N PHE A 132 -1.81 7.54 -9.98
CA PHE A 132 -0.63 7.46 -9.12
C PHE A 132 -0.16 6.00 -8.94
N ASN A 133 -1.09 5.09 -8.62
CA ASN A 133 -0.74 3.69 -8.39
C ASN A 133 -0.23 3.00 -9.67
N PHE A 134 -0.84 3.25 -10.84
CA PHE A 134 -0.33 2.68 -12.09
C PHE A 134 1.02 3.25 -12.49
N ALA A 135 1.23 4.56 -12.33
CA ALA A 135 2.54 5.18 -12.55
C ALA A 135 3.60 4.57 -11.63
N MET A 136 3.27 4.39 -10.35
CA MET A 136 4.21 3.82 -9.37
C MET A 136 4.48 2.33 -9.65
N ALA A 137 3.48 1.56 -10.05
CA ALA A 137 3.68 0.18 -10.49
C ALA A 137 4.65 0.10 -11.68
N TYR A 138 4.50 0.99 -12.67
CA TYR A 138 5.39 1.06 -13.83
C TYR A 138 6.84 1.44 -13.43
N ILE A 139 7.00 2.45 -12.57
CA ILE A 139 8.31 2.88 -12.07
C ILE A 139 9.00 1.74 -11.30
N LEU A 140 8.29 1.07 -10.39
CA LEU A 140 8.84 -0.05 -9.62
C LEU A 140 9.17 -1.25 -10.51
N TYR A 141 8.35 -1.51 -11.53
CA TYR A 141 8.63 -2.52 -12.55
C TYR A 141 9.93 -2.23 -13.31
N ARG A 142 10.13 -0.97 -13.73
CA ARG A 142 11.37 -0.52 -14.40
C ARG A 142 12.59 -0.70 -13.50
N LEU A 143 12.52 -0.21 -12.26
CA LEU A 143 13.61 -0.35 -11.28
C LEU A 143 13.95 -1.82 -11.02
N PHE A 144 12.93 -2.67 -10.85
CA PHE A 144 13.12 -4.10 -10.67
C PHE A 144 13.81 -4.75 -11.87
N LYS A 145 13.37 -4.45 -13.11
CA LYS A 145 13.94 -5.00 -14.34
C LYS A 145 15.40 -4.56 -14.54
N GLU A 146 15.73 -3.34 -14.13
CA GLU A 146 17.09 -2.80 -14.16
C GLU A 146 17.98 -3.35 -13.02
N GLY A 147 17.46 -4.26 -12.19
CA GLY A 147 18.17 -4.82 -11.04
C GLY A 147 18.42 -3.81 -9.91
N ARG A 148 17.83 -2.62 -10.03
CA ARG A 148 18.01 -1.50 -9.11
C ARG A 148 17.00 -1.60 -7.97
N GLY A 149 17.50 -1.48 -6.75
CA GLY A 149 16.66 -1.31 -5.57
C GLY A 149 16.10 -2.58 -4.94
N ARG A 150 16.80 -3.73 -5.06
CA ARG A 150 16.55 -4.87 -4.16
C ARG A 150 16.56 -4.39 -2.71
N ASN A 151 15.61 -4.84 -1.91
CA ASN A 151 15.36 -4.44 -0.52
C ASN A 151 14.71 -3.06 -0.32
N ILE A 152 14.57 -2.20 -1.34
CA ILE A 152 14.04 -0.84 -1.18
C ILE A 152 12.75 -0.55 -1.98
N LEU A 153 12.33 -1.43 -2.89
CA LEU A 153 11.14 -1.20 -3.72
C LEU A 153 9.87 -1.02 -2.89
N PHE A 154 9.63 -1.90 -1.90
CA PHE A 154 8.46 -1.79 -1.04
C PHE A 154 8.48 -0.53 -0.15
N PRO A 155 9.56 -0.22 0.59
CA PRO A 155 9.64 1.01 1.37
C PRO A 155 9.44 2.28 0.53
N VAL A 156 10.00 2.33 -0.68
CA VAL A 156 9.81 3.46 -1.62
C VAL A 156 8.35 3.57 -2.02
N TYR A 157 7.69 2.45 -2.36
CA TYR A 157 6.24 2.46 -2.64
C TYR A 157 5.44 2.99 -1.45
N ALA A 158 5.68 2.46 -0.25
CA ALA A 158 4.95 2.82 0.95
C ALA A 158 5.13 4.29 1.32
N LEU A 159 6.37 4.82 1.22
CA LEU A 159 6.67 6.23 1.46
C LEU A 159 5.94 7.13 0.44
N SER A 160 6.06 6.83 -0.86
CA SER A 160 5.39 7.60 -1.90
C SER A 160 3.87 7.58 -1.72
N TYR A 161 3.30 6.43 -1.33
CA TYR A 161 1.87 6.31 -1.06
C TYR A 161 1.45 7.12 0.17
N LEU A 162 2.21 7.12 1.26
CA LEU A 162 1.94 7.94 2.46
C LEU A 162 1.95 9.43 2.15
N ILE A 163 2.91 9.89 1.36
CA ILE A 163 3.02 11.30 0.93
C ILE A 163 1.81 11.67 0.07
N MET A 164 1.50 10.89 -0.96
CA MET A 164 0.32 11.12 -1.80
C MET A 164 -0.96 11.13 -0.94
N ARG A 165 -1.07 10.18 0.00
CA ARG A 165 -2.23 10.05 0.88
C ARG A 165 -2.39 11.28 1.78
N PHE A 166 -1.29 11.82 2.31
CA PHE A 166 -1.32 13.03 3.12
C PHE A 166 -1.91 14.22 2.34
N PHE A 167 -1.50 14.41 1.09
CA PHE A 167 -1.99 15.50 0.24
C PHE A 167 -3.45 15.30 -0.21
N ILE A 168 -3.80 14.09 -0.67
CA ILE A 168 -5.16 13.84 -1.19
C ILE A 168 -6.23 13.89 -0.11
N GLU A 169 -5.84 13.68 1.14
CA GLU A 169 -6.74 13.74 2.28
C GLU A 169 -7.26 15.16 2.54
N PHE A 170 -6.51 16.21 2.17
CA PHE A 170 -7.03 17.60 2.20
C PHE A 170 -8.20 17.81 1.25
N LEU A 171 -8.26 17.05 0.15
CA LEU A 171 -9.36 17.09 -0.81
C LEU A 171 -10.55 16.23 -0.36
N ARG A 172 -10.40 15.41 0.69
CA ARG A 172 -11.46 14.53 1.20
C ARG A 172 -12.29 15.16 2.31
N THR A 173 -13.52 14.69 2.48
CA THR A 173 -14.43 15.03 3.57
C THR A 173 -14.39 13.98 4.68
N GLU A 174 -13.21 13.57 5.13
CA GLU A 174 -13.11 12.60 6.23
C GLU A 174 -13.27 13.30 7.59
N PRO A 175 -13.79 12.60 8.62
CA PRO A 175 -13.88 13.13 9.97
C PRO A 175 -12.49 13.54 10.50
N ARG A 176 -12.42 14.71 11.14
CA ARG A 176 -11.21 15.15 11.85
C ARG A 176 -11.22 14.53 13.23
N VAL A 177 -10.15 13.81 13.57
CA VAL A 177 -10.12 12.96 14.77
C VAL A 177 -9.39 13.64 15.91
N ALA A 178 -8.18 14.12 15.65
CA ALA A 178 -7.35 14.78 16.66
C ALA A 178 -6.54 15.92 16.03
N ALA A 179 -6.37 17.02 16.78
CA ALA A 179 -5.64 18.22 16.36
C ALA A 179 -6.12 18.85 15.02
N GLY A 180 -7.37 18.62 14.62
CA GLY A 180 -7.91 19.07 13.33
C GLY A 180 -7.44 18.27 12.10
N LEU A 181 -6.64 17.22 12.31
CA LEU A 181 -6.13 16.31 11.28
C LEU A 181 -6.99 15.04 11.21
N THR A 182 -6.97 14.37 10.06
CA THR A 182 -7.64 13.06 9.89
C THR A 182 -6.78 11.91 10.42
N ALA A 183 -7.40 10.76 10.71
CA ALA A 183 -6.68 9.55 11.11
C ALA A 183 -5.57 9.16 10.11
N TYR A 184 -5.81 9.36 8.81
CA TYR A 184 -4.86 9.04 7.75
C TYR A 184 -3.66 9.99 7.76
N GLN A 185 -3.86 11.27 8.05
CA GLN A 185 -2.77 12.25 8.17
C GLN A 185 -1.88 11.95 9.38
N LEU A 186 -2.48 11.61 10.53
CA LEU A 186 -1.73 11.23 11.72
C LEU A 186 -0.89 9.97 11.48
N LEU A 187 -1.48 8.94 10.87
CA LEU A 187 -0.75 7.73 10.48
C LEU A 187 0.36 8.05 9.47
N ALA A 188 0.11 8.93 8.50
CA ALA A 188 1.14 9.35 7.55
C ALA A 188 2.32 10.01 8.26
N LEU A 189 2.07 10.95 9.17
CA LEU A 189 3.12 11.64 9.93
C LEU A 189 3.99 10.69 10.77
N VAL A 190 3.40 9.64 11.33
CA VAL A 190 4.14 8.63 12.11
C VAL A 190 4.96 7.70 11.20
N PHE A 191 4.38 7.23 10.09
CA PHE A 191 5.03 6.19 9.27
C PHE A 191 6.01 6.74 8.22
N ILE A 192 5.88 8.00 7.80
CA ILE A 192 6.86 8.65 6.91
C ILE A 192 8.30 8.56 7.45
N PRO A 193 8.60 9.01 8.70
CA PRO A 193 9.96 8.91 9.22
C PRO A 193 10.43 7.46 9.38
N VAL A 194 9.54 6.53 9.74
CA VAL A 194 9.85 5.10 9.81
C VAL A 194 10.32 4.58 8.46
N PHE A 195 9.59 4.87 7.37
CA PHE A 195 9.99 4.41 6.03
C PHE A 195 11.27 5.11 5.54
N CYS A 196 11.48 6.40 5.86
CA CYS A 196 12.75 7.08 5.58
C CYS A 196 13.94 6.37 6.26
N LEU A 197 13.80 6.00 7.54
CA LEU A 197 14.83 5.25 8.27
C LEU A 197 15.04 3.84 7.71
N VAL A 198 13.97 3.16 7.30
CA VAL A 198 14.05 1.84 6.65
C VAL A 198 14.77 1.93 5.31
N ILE A 199 14.51 2.96 4.49
CA ILE A 199 15.23 3.17 3.23
C ILE A 199 16.71 3.42 3.52
N ARG A 200 17.03 4.33 4.44
CA ARG A 200 18.41 4.67 4.80
C ARG A 200 19.21 3.48 5.35
N SER A 201 18.59 2.64 6.17
CA SER A 201 19.27 1.46 6.72
C SER A 201 19.55 0.39 5.67
N ARG A 202 18.71 0.29 4.63
CA ARG A 202 18.84 -0.71 3.57
C ARG A 202 19.74 -0.28 2.41
N THR A 203 19.87 1.02 2.14
CA THR A 203 20.86 1.54 1.18
C THR A 203 22.30 1.31 1.63
N ASN A 204 22.53 1.14 2.93
CA ASN A 204 23.85 0.88 3.50
C ASN A 204 24.28 -0.60 3.46
N VAL A 205 23.45 -1.51 2.93
CA VAL A 205 23.79 -2.93 2.80
C VAL A 205 24.20 -3.21 1.35
N PRO A 206 25.49 -3.47 1.07
CA PRO A 206 25.96 -3.71 -0.30
C PRO A 206 25.36 -5.00 -0.88
N VAL A 207 24.90 -4.90 -2.13
CA VAL A 207 24.17 -5.94 -2.89
C VAL A 207 25.04 -7.16 -3.25
N HIS A 208 26.34 -7.19 -2.90
CA HIS A 208 27.30 -8.21 -3.32
C HIS A 208 27.74 -9.20 -2.22
N ALA A 209 27.08 -9.24 -1.07
CA ALA A 209 27.46 -10.16 0.03
C ALA A 209 26.72 -11.52 0.04
N SER A 210 26.12 -11.93 -1.08
CA SER A 210 25.50 -13.26 -1.21
C SER A 210 25.60 -13.75 -2.64
N VAL A 211 26.81 -14.18 -3.01
CA VAL A 211 27.05 -15.22 -4.02
C VAL A 211 27.05 -16.55 -3.28
#